data_AF-W7PW25-F1
#
_entry.id   AF-W7PW25-F1
#
_cell.length_a   1.000
_cell.length_b   1.000
_cell.length_c   1.000
_cell.angle_alpha   90.00
_cell.angle_beta   90.00
_cell.angle_gamma   90.00
#
_symmetry.space_group_name_H-M   'P 1'
#
loop_
_entity.id
_entity.type
_entity.pdbx_description
1 polymer ?
#
loop_
_entity_poly.entity_id
_entity_poly.type
_entity_poly.pdbx_seq_one_letter_code
_entity_poly.pdbx_strand_id
1 'polypeptide(L)' 'MAHVHADTPFVPLGIAVLTVSDTRGFDRDGSGDLLSERLSEAGHALVERRIVPDDIYRIRRSSRSGWCARISR' A
#
# COMPACT_ATOMS: atom_id res chain seq x y z
N MET A 1 15.32 8.50 -15.14
CA MET A 1 14.63 9.80 -15.27
C MET A 1 13.26 9.53 -15.87
N ALA A 2 12.18 9.74 -15.13
CA ALA A 2 10.83 9.45 -15.62
C ALA A 2 10.42 10.51 -16.65
N HIS A 3 9.98 10.08 -17.83
CA HIS A 3 9.35 10.95 -18.83
C HIS A 3 7.93 11.29 -18.36
N VAL A 4 7.80 12.23 -17.42
CA VAL A 4 6.50 12.81 -17.03
C VAL A 4 6.27 14.03 -17.91
N HIS A 5 5.22 14.00 -18.72
CA HIS A 5 4.78 15.18 -19.45
C HIS A 5 4.30 16.24 -18.44
N ALA A 6 4.81 17.47 -18.58
CA ALA A 6 4.59 18.56 -17.63
C ALA A 6 3.11 18.89 -17.38
N ASP A 7 2.23 18.57 -18.33
CA ASP A 7 0.78 18.85 -18.28
C ASP A 7 -0.07 17.62 -17.93
N THR A 8 0.53 16.55 -17.40
CA THR A 8 -0.26 15.37 -17.00
C THR A 8 -1.11 15.70 -15.78
N PRO A 9 -2.44 15.64 -15.86
CA PRO A 9 -3.29 15.88 -14.71
C PRO A 9 -3.02 14.82 -13.64
N PHE A 10 -3.11 15.21 -12.37
CA PHE A 10 -3.00 14.27 -11.26
C PHE A 10 -4.12 13.22 -11.33
N VAL A 11 -3.75 11.95 -11.33
CA VAL A 11 -4.69 10.82 -11.29
C VAL A 11 -4.57 10.14 -9.93
N PRO A 12 -5.60 10.19 -9.08
CA PRO A 12 -5.58 9.49 -7.79
C PRO A 12 -5.50 7.98 -8.02
N LEU A 13 -4.76 7.30 -7.15
CA LEU A 13 -4.52 5.86 -7.25
C LEU A 13 -5.08 5.17 -6.01
N GLY A 14 -5.58 3.95 -6.20
CA GLY A 14 -5.86 3.05 -5.10
C GLY A 14 -4.57 2.38 -4.63
N ILE A 15 -4.13 2.68 -3.42
CA ILE A 15 -2.88 2.18 -2.85
C ILE A 15 -3.19 1.26 -1.68
N ALA A 16 -2.54 0.09 -1.64
CA ALA A 16 -2.62 -0.82 -0.51
C ALA A 16 -1.25 -0.89 0.20
N VAL A 17 -1.28 -0.87 1.54
CA VAL A 17 -0.08 -0.82 2.39
C VAL A 17 0.07 -2.14 3.14
N LEU A 18 1.19 -2.84 2.92
CA LEU A 18 1.53 -4.08 3.62
C LEU A 18 2.76 -3.85 4.49
N THR A 19 2.59 -3.91 5.81
CA THR A 19 3.72 -3.94 6.74
C THR A 19 4.12 -5.39 6.98
N VAL A 20 5.40 -5.70 6.81
CA VAL A 20 5.98 -7.00 7.17
C VAL A 20 6.69 -6.87 8.51
N SER A 21 6.21 -7.58 9.53
CA SER A 21 6.83 -7.60 10.85
C SER A 21 6.40 -8.82 11.66
N ASP A 22 7.37 -9.46 12.32
CA ASP A 22 7.11 -10.60 13.21
C ASP A 22 6.67 -10.19 14.61
N THR A 23 6.94 -8.94 15.00
CA THR A 23 6.76 -8.48 16.39
C THR A 23 5.83 -7.27 16.52
N ARG A 24 5.60 -6.50 15.46
CA ARG A 24 4.77 -5.28 15.52
C ARG A 24 3.30 -5.60 15.24
N GLY A 25 2.42 -5.07 16.08
CA GLY A 25 0.99 -4.90 15.79
C GLY A 25 0.72 -3.50 15.24
N PHE A 26 -0.55 -3.18 15.00
CA PHE A 26 -0.97 -1.87 14.49
C PHE A 26 -0.57 -0.70 15.40
N ASP A 27 -0.50 -0.93 16.70
CA ASP A 27 -0.05 0.01 17.73
C ASP A 27 1.44 0.40 17.62
N ARG A 28 2.25 -0.44 16.96
CA ARG A 28 3.69 -0.22 16.76
C ARG A 28 4.06 -0.10 15.29
N ASP A 29 3.08 0.09 14.41
CA ASP A 29 3.25 0.20 12.96
C ASP A 29 3.30 1.67 12.51
N GLY A 30 4.20 2.45 13.10
CA GLY A 30 4.37 3.87 12.75
C GLY A 30 4.77 4.10 11.29
N SER A 31 5.42 3.12 10.65
CA SER A 31 5.71 3.16 9.21
C SER A 31 4.45 3.00 8.36
N GLY A 32 3.55 2.09 8.73
CA GLY A 32 2.27 1.92 8.05
C GLY A 32 1.34 3.12 8.26
N ASP A 33 1.35 3.73 9.45
CA ASP A 33 0.61 4.97 9.73
C ASP A 33 1.12 6.11 8.85
N LEU A 34 2.44 6.36 8.86
CA LEU A 34 3.07 7.42 8.07
C LEU A 34 2.79 7.29 6.57
N LEU A 35 2.82 6.07 6.03
CA LEU A 35 2.50 5.85 4.61
C LEU A 35 1.03 6.10 4.31
N SER A 36 0.13 5.70 5.21
CA SER A 36 -1.32 5.90 5.08
C SER A 36 -1.70 7.39 5.12
N GLU A 37 -1.04 8.17 5.97
CA GLU A 37 -1.21 9.62 6.03
C GLU A 37 -0.72 10.27 4.75
N ARG A 38 0.53 10.01 4.36
CA ARG A 38 1.16 10.66 3.19
C ARG A 38 0.44 10.37 1.88
N LEU A 39 -0.03 9.14 1.67
CA LEU A 39 -0.78 8.83 0.45
C LEU A 39 -2.12 9.58 0.42
N SER A 40 -2.76 9.72 1.58
CA SER A 40 -4.05 10.41 1.69
C SER A 40 -3.87 11.92 1.48
N GLU A 41 -2.84 12.51 2.08
CA GLU A 41 -2.45 13.91 1.88
C GLU A 41 -2.10 14.23 0.42
N ALA A 42 -1.47 13.28 -0.28
CA ALA A 42 -1.18 13.39 -1.70
C ALA A 42 -2.41 13.22 -2.61
N GLY A 43 -3.59 12.91 -2.06
CA GLY A 43 -4.84 12.75 -2.82
C GLY A 43 -5.08 11.34 -3.37
N HIS A 44 -4.33 10.34 -2.91
CA HIS A 44 -4.58 8.93 -3.25
C HIS A 44 -5.57 8.29 -2.26
N ALA A 45 -6.13 7.13 -2.62
CA ALA A 45 -7.03 6.38 -1.78
C ALA A 45 -6.33 5.17 -1.15
N LEU A 46 -6.36 5.05 0.18
CA LEU A 46 -5.93 3.83 0.86
C LEU A 46 -7.01 2.75 0.67
N VAL A 47 -6.71 1.75 -0.17
CA VAL A 47 -7.64 0.65 -0.50
C VAL A 47 -7.62 -0.43 0.58
N GLU A 48 -6.45 -0.72 1.14
CA GLU A 48 -6.30 -1.72 2.19
C GLU A 48 -5.01 -1.51 2.97
N ARG A 49 -5.04 -1.77 4.28
CA ARG A 49 -3.84 -1.85 5.11
C ARG A 49 -3.79 -3.20 5.82
N ARG A 50 -2.61 -3.83 5.84
CA ARG A 50 -2.41 -5.12 6.50
C ARG A 50 -1.00 -5.22 7.10
N ILE A 51 -0.89 -5.95 8.20
CA ILE A 51 0.37 -6.37 8.78
C ILE A 51 0.47 -7.89 8.64
N VAL A 52 1.61 -8.39 8.17
CA VAL A 52 1.90 -9.83 8.09
C VAL A 52 3.27 -10.14 8.70
N PRO A 53 3.46 -11.34 9.29
CA PRO A 53 4.79 -11.85 9.62
C PRO A 53 5.70 -11.93 8.39
N ASP A 54 7.01 -12.00 8.60
CA ASP A 54 8.04 -12.18 7.57
C ASP A 54 8.05 -13.61 7.02
N ASP A 55 6.94 -13.95 6.36
CA ASP A 55 6.68 -15.23 5.76
C ASP A 55 6.33 -15.02 4.29
N ILE A 56 7.14 -15.61 3.40
CA ILE A 56 7.02 -15.49 1.95
C ILE A 56 5.64 -15.90 1.45
N TYR A 57 5.00 -16.91 2.05
CA TYR A 57 3.67 -17.35 1.66
C TYR A 57 2.61 -16.33 2.06
N ARG A 58 2.69 -15.75 3.27
CA ARG A 58 1.74 -14.72 3.73
C ARG A 58 1.87 -13.41 2.94
N ILE A 59 3.09 -13.02 2.61
CA ILE A 59 3.37 -11.85 1.77
C ILE A 59 2.77 -12.07 0.37
N ARG A 60 3.07 -13.20 -0.28
CA ARG A 60 2.54 -13.54 -1.62
C ARG A 60 1.02 -13.61 -1.64
N ARG A 61 0.39 -14.16 -0.60
CA ARG A 61 -1.07 -14.23 -0.49
C ARG A 61 -1.70 -12.83 -0.42
N SER A 62 -1.07 -11.92 0.30
CA SER A 62 -1.59 -10.55 0.46
C SER A 62 -1.48 -9.75 -0.83
N SER A 63 -0.31 -9.77 -1.49
CA SER A 63 -0.07 -8.98 -2.70
C SER A 63 -0.71 -9.59 -3.95
N ARG A 64 -0.28 -10.79 -4.35
CA ARG A 64 -0.55 -11.35 -5.67
C ARG A 64 -1.96 -11.91 -5.82
N SER A 65 -2.51 -12.53 -4.78
CA SER A 65 -3.88 -13.09 -4.83
C SER A 65 -4.95 -12.14 -4.30
N GLY A 66 -4.64 -11.31 -3.31
CA GLY A 66 -5.62 -10.47 -2.64
C GLY A 66 -5.90 -9.15 -3.34
N TRP A 67 -4.85 -8.44 -3.75
CA TRP A 67 -4.97 -7.07 -4.27
C TRP A 67 -4.95 -7.01 -5.79
N CYS A 68 -4.03 -7.73 -6.45
CA CYS A 68 -4.00 -7.76 -7.91
C CYS A 68 -5.29 -8.32 -8.53
N ALA A 69 -5.98 -9.24 -7.85
CA ALA A 69 -7.26 -9.78 -8.31
C ALA A 69 -8.44 -8.79 -8.15
N ARG A 70 -8.30 -7.76 -7.31
CA ARG A 70 -9.35 -6.77 -7.01
C ARG A 70 -9.20 -5.47 -7.81
N ILE A 71 -8.00 -5.20 -8.31
CA ILE A 71 -7.64 -3.99 -9.10
C ILE A 71 -8.28 -4.00 -10.52
N SER A 72 -9.02 -5.03 -10.90
CA SER A 72 -9.62 -5.19 -12.23
C SER A 72 -11.10 -4.76 -12.38
N ARG A 73 -11.60 -3.82 -11.55
CA ARG A 73 -12.95 -3.25 -11.73
C ARG A 73 -12.96 -1.74 -11.70
#